data_AF-S7NHQ3-F1
#
_entry.id   AF-S7NHQ3-F1
#
_cell.length_a   1.000
_cell.length_b   1.000
_cell.length_c   1.000
_cell.angle_alpha   90.00
_cell.angle_beta   90.00
_cell.angle_gamma   90.00
#
_symmetry.space_group_name_H-M   'P 1'
#
loop_
_entity.id
_entity.type
_entity.pdbx_description
1 polymer ?
#
loop_
_entity_poly.entity_id
_entity_poly.type
_entity_poly.pdbx_seq_one_letter_code
_entity_poly.pdbx_strand_id
1 'polypeptide(L)'
;MGGRLFGGLVQDVRRKALWYPSDFLDALHPQCFSAVLYIYLATITNAITFGGLLGEATDGAQGVLESFLGTAVAGAAFCLMAGQPLTILSSTGPVLVFERLLFSFSRDYSLDYLPFRLWVGIWVATFCLVLVATEASVLVRYFTRFTEEGFCALISLIFIYDAVGKMLSLTRAYPIQRPGSPAYGCFCQYPDPGGG
;
A
#
# COMPACT_ATOMS: atom_id res chain seq x y z
N MET A 1 -6.78 13.22 -35.58
CA MET A 1 -7.87 13.11 -34.59
C MET A 1 -8.85 12.09 -35.14
N GLY A 2 -8.79 10.84 -34.68
CA GLY A 2 -9.59 9.73 -35.21
C GLY A 2 -10.46 9.14 -34.10
N GLY A 3 -11.78 9.26 -34.25
CA GLY A 3 -12.79 8.90 -33.27
C GLY A 3 -13.01 7.40 -33.12
N ARG A 4 -12.25 6.75 -32.24
CA ARG A 4 -12.62 5.44 -31.67
C ARG A 4 -12.52 5.53 -30.16
N LEU A 5 -13.62 5.24 -29.46
CA LEU A 5 -13.59 4.94 -28.03
C LEU A 5 -12.52 3.86 -27.78
N PHE A 6 -11.67 4.04 -26.77
CA PHE A 6 -10.51 3.19 -26.46
C PHE A 6 -9.37 3.17 -27.50
N GLY A 7 -9.32 4.13 -28.42
CA GLY A 7 -8.27 4.21 -29.43
C GLY A 7 -6.86 4.30 -28.86
N GLY A 8 -6.67 5.06 -27.77
CA GLY A 8 -5.40 5.19 -27.05
C GLY A 8 -5.00 3.90 -26.35
N LEU A 9 -5.93 3.27 -25.63
CA LEU A 9 -5.69 2.00 -24.95
C LEU A 9 -5.25 0.89 -25.92
N VAL A 10 -5.93 0.75 -27.06
CA VAL A 10 -5.60 -0.27 -28.07
C VAL A 10 -4.23 -0.03 -28.69
N GLN A 11 -3.84 1.23 -28.91
CA GLN A 11 -2.51 1.58 -29.42
C GLN A 11 -1.42 1.28 -28.39
N ASP A 12 -1.66 1.55 -27.11
CA ASP A 12 -0.72 1.25 -26.03
C ASP A 12 -0.53 -0.26 -25.86
N VAL A 13 -1.61 -1.05 -25.89
CA VAL A 13 -1.54 -2.52 -25.84
C VAL A 13 -0.77 -3.08 -27.03
N ARG A 14 -1.05 -2.60 -28.26
CA ARG A 14 -0.35 -3.07 -29.46
C ARG A 14 1.15 -2.76 -29.41
N ARG A 15 1.53 -1.59 -28.88
CA ARG A 15 2.94 -1.22 -28.70
C ARG A 15 3.61 -2.08 -27.64
N LYS A 16 2.95 -2.34 -26.50
CA LYS A 16 3.52 -3.14 -25.40
C LYS A 16 3.62 -4.64 -25.74
N ALA A 17 2.65 -5.20 -26.47
CA ALA A 17 2.62 -6.63 -26.81
C ALA A 17 3.87 -7.09 -27.58
N LEU A 18 4.49 -6.22 -28.38
CA LEU A 18 5.71 -6.55 -29.13
C LEU A 18 6.93 -6.80 -28.21
N TRP A 19 6.99 -6.09 -27.08
CA TRP A 19 8.11 -6.14 -26.12
C TRP A 19 7.90 -7.14 -24.98
N TYR A 20 6.70 -7.69 -24.85
CA TYR A 20 6.37 -8.66 -23.80
C TYR A 20 7.31 -9.88 -23.77
N PRO A 21 7.67 -10.53 -24.90
CA PRO A 21 8.57 -11.69 -24.86
C PRO A 21 10.02 -11.30 -24.54
N SER A 22 10.48 -10.12 -24.96
CA SER A 22 11.82 -9.63 -24.61
C SER A 22 11.94 -9.30 -23.13
N ASP A 23 10.87 -8.76 -22.51
CA ASP A 23 10.85 -8.42 -21.08
C ASP A 23 11.15 -9.65 -20.18
N PHE A 24 10.72 -10.86 -20.57
CA PHE A 24 11.02 -12.09 -19.81
C PHE A 24 12.47 -12.59 -19.99
N LEU A 25 13.05 -12.39 -21.18
CA LEU A 25 14.43 -12.79 -21.46
C LEU A 25 15.42 -11.85 -20.75
N ASP A 26 15.13 -10.54 -20.76
CA ASP A 26 15.97 -9.53 -20.10
C ASP A 26 15.92 -9.63 -18.57
N ALA A 27 14.80 -10.14 -18.01
CA ALA A 27 14.65 -10.36 -16.57
C ALA A 27 15.58 -11.47 -15.99
N LEU A 28 16.23 -12.28 -16.85
CA LEU A 28 17.11 -13.37 -16.40
C LEU A 28 18.50 -12.89 -15.93
N HIS A 29 18.79 -11.58 -15.98
CA HIS A 29 20.06 -11.02 -15.54
C HIS A 29 20.21 -11.12 -14.00
N PRO A 30 21.39 -11.52 -13.45
CA PRO A 30 21.61 -11.61 -12.00
C PRO A 30 21.36 -10.33 -11.19
N GLN A 31 21.42 -9.14 -11.80
CA GLN A 31 21.09 -7.88 -11.12
C GLN A 31 19.59 -7.77 -10.80
N CYS A 32 18.73 -8.35 -11.65
CA CYS A 32 17.29 -8.39 -11.44
C CYS A 32 16.94 -9.16 -10.16
N PHE A 33 17.69 -10.22 -9.84
CA PHE A 33 17.48 -10.98 -8.61
C PHE A 33 17.68 -10.13 -7.34
N SER A 34 18.75 -9.31 -7.32
CA SER A 34 19.01 -8.39 -6.20
C SER A 34 17.91 -7.33 -6.08
N ALA A 35 17.47 -6.76 -7.21
CA ALA A 35 16.39 -5.78 -7.23
C ALA A 35 15.06 -6.36 -6.73
N VAL A 36 14.72 -7.59 -7.14
CA VAL A 36 13.51 -8.30 -6.68
C VAL A 36 13.54 -8.49 -5.17
N LEU A 37 14.67 -8.93 -4.61
CA LEU A 37 14.78 -9.17 -3.17
C LEU A 37 14.67 -7.86 -2.37
N TYR A 38 15.35 -6.79 -2.83
CA TYR A 38 15.27 -5.47 -2.21
C TYR A 38 13.84 -4.91 -2.22
N ILE A 39 13.17 -4.95 -3.38
CA ILE A 39 11.81 -4.47 -3.53
C ILE A 39 10.83 -5.31 -2.72
N TYR A 40 10.99 -6.64 -2.68
CA TYR A 40 10.16 -7.54 -1.88
C TYR A 40 10.22 -7.20 -0.40
N LEU A 41 11.42 -6.97 0.16
CA LEU A 41 11.58 -6.58 1.56
C LEU A 41 10.97 -5.21 1.86
N ALA A 42 11.06 -4.26 0.92
CA ALA A 42 10.43 -2.96 1.05
C ALA A 42 8.89 -3.04 1.02
N THR A 43 8.33 -3.81 0.09
CA THR A 43 6.87 -3.91 -0.08
C THR A 43 6.22 -4.75 1.01
N ILE A 44 6.85 -5.83 1.46
CA ILE A 44 6.30 -6.66 2.56
C ILE A 44 6.21 -5.87 3.86
N THR A 45 7.23 -5.06 4.17
CA THR A 45 7.26 -4.21 5.37
C THR A 45 6.13 -3.18 5.33
N ASN A 46 5.94 -2.52 4.19
CA ASN A 46 4.85 -1.57 4.00
C ASN A 46 3.48 -2.26 4.08
N ALA A 47 3.31 -3.42 3.45
CA ALA A 47 2.05 -4.16 3.45
C ALA A 47 1.66 -4.63 4.85
N ILE A 48 2.60 -5.15 5.65
CA ILE A 48 2.35 -5.57 7.03
C ILE A 48 1.99 -4.35 7.90
N THR A 49 2.75 -3.26 7.77
CA THR A 49 2.52 -2.05 8.58
C THR A 49 1.14 -1.44 8.29
N PHE A 50 0.79 -1.27 7.01
CA PHE A 50 -0.50 -0.72 6.62
C PHE A 50 -1.65 -1.70 6.90
N GLY A 51 -1.44 -3.00 6.70
CA GLY A 51 -2.42 -4.03 7.05
C GLY A 51 -2.74 -4.04 8.54
N GLY A 52 -1.73 -3.89 9.41
CA GLY A 52 -1.93 -3.82 10.86
C GLY A 52 -2.74 -2.58 11.28
N LEU A 53 -2.35 -1.42 10.76
CA LEU A 53 -3.06 -0.14 11.00
C LEU A 53 -4.50 -0.12 10.46
N LEU A 54 -4.78 -0.92 9.43
CA LEU A 54 -6.11 -1.07 8.85
C LEU A 54 -6.95 -2.07 9.66
N GLY A 55 -6.35 -3.16 10.13
CA GLY A 55 -7.00 -4.13 11.01
C GLY A 55 -7.43 -3.52 12.34
N GLU A 56 -6.58 -2.69 12.96
CA GLU A 56 -6.94 -1.94 14.17
C GLU A 56 -8.05 -0.91 13.92
N ALA A 57 -8.07 -0.28 12.74
CA ALA A 57 -9.03 0.77 12.45
C ALA A 57 -10.40 0.25 11.98
N THR A 58 -10.49 -1.03 11.60
CA THR A 58 -11.72 -1.66 11.09
C THR A 58 -12.28 -2.71 12.04
N ASP A 59 -11.87 -2.70 13.32
CA ASP A 59 -12.26 -3.70 14.34
C ASP A 59 -12.10 -5.15 13.83
N GLY A 60 -11.08 -5.42 13.01
CA GLY A 60 -10.82 -6.75 12.44
C GLY A 60 -11.71 -7.16 11.26
N ALA A 61 -12.57 -6.27 10.73
CA ALA A 61 -13.38 -6.56 9.53
C ALA A 61 -12.52 -6.73 8.25
N GLN A 62 -11.31 -6.18 8.24
CA GLN A 62 -10.30 -6.46 7.22
C GLN A 62 -8.93 -6.63 7.86
N GLY A 63 -8.43 -7.87 7.85
CA GLY A 63 -7.16 -8.21 8.45
C GLY A 63 -5.94 -7.89 7.57
N VAL A 64 -4.78 -8.15 8.18
CA VAL A 64 -3.47 -8.00 7.54
C VAL A 64 -3.32 -8.96 6.36
N LEU A 65 -3.82 -10.19 6.50
CA LEU A 65 -3.67 -11.26 5.51
C LEU A 65 -4.51 -11.00 4.26
N GLU A 66 -5.74 -10.52 4.41
CA GLU A 66 -6.64 -10.17 3.31
C GLU A 66 -6.08 -9.01 2.50
N SER A 67 -5.55 -8.00 3.20
CA SER A 67 -4.90 -6.84 2.59
C SER A 67 -3.62 -7.22 1.85
N PHE A 68 -2.83 -8.13 2.43
CA PHE A 68 -1.61 -8.67 1.83
C PHE A 68 -1.91 -9.49 0.57
N LEU A 69 -2.85 -10.44 0.67
CA LEU A 69 -3.26 -11.28 -0.45
C LEU A 69 -3.88 -10.44 -1.58
N GLY A 70 -4.74 -9.47 -1.25
CA GLY A 70 -5.33 -8.57 -2.22
C GLY A 70 -4.28 -7.75 -2.97
N THR A 71 -3.28 -7.21 -2.26
CA THR A 71 -2.17 -6.47 -2.87
C THR A 71 -1.30 -7.37 -3.74
N ALA A 72 -1.04 -8.61 -3.32
CA ALA A 72 -0.24 -9.57 -4.09
C ALA A 72 -0.94 -9.98 -5.40
N VAL A 73 -2.23 -10.30 -5.35
CA VAL A 73 -3.01 -10.67 -6.53
C VAL A 73 -3.18 -9.49 -7.48
N ALA A 74 -3.51 -8.31 -6.96
CA ALA A 74 -3.63 -7.10 -7.77
C ALA A 74 -2.28 -6.68 -8.38
N GLY A 75 -1.19 -6.78 -7.62
CA GLY A 75 0.18 -6.53 -8.08
C GLY A 75 0.60 -7.49 -9.20
N ALA A 76 0.36 -8.80 -9.03
CA ALA A 76 0.66 -9.80 -10.06
C ALA A 76 -0.15 -9.55 -11.34
N ALA A 77 -1.46 -9.31 -11.21
CA ALA A 77 -2.32 -8.99 -12.36
C ALA A 77 -1.89 -7.70 -13.06
N PHE A 78 -1.50 -6.67 -12.30
CA PHE A 78 -1.00 -5.42 -12.85
C PHE A 78 0.34 -5.59 -13.57
N CYS A 79 1.33 -6.25 -12.96
CA CYS A 79 2.63 -6.48 -13.60
C CYS A 79 2.51 -7.22 -14.94
N LEU A 80 1.54 -8.15 -15.06
CA LEU A 80 1.31 -8.89 -16.30
C LEU A 80 0.57 -8.07 -17.37
N MET A 81 -0.34 -7.16 -16.99
CA MET A 81 -1.20 -6.43 -17.93
C MET A 81 -0.83 -4.95 -18.11
N ALA A 82 0.09 -4.39 -17.32
CA ALA A 82 0.42 -2.97 -17.33
C ALA A 82 1.35 -2.58 -18.49
N GLY A 83 1.16 -1.36 -19.00
CA GLY A 83 2.05 -0.74 -19.97
C GLY A 83 3.47 -0.46 -19.43
N GLN A 84 3.58 -0.22 -18.12
CA GLN A 84 4.84 0.04 -17.41
C GLN A 84 4.95 -0.85 -16.15
N PRO A 85 5.60 -2.02 -16.23
CA PRO A 85 5.69 -2.97 -15.12
C PRO A 85 6.66 -2.52 -13.99
N LEU A 86 7.38 -1.42 -14.17
CA LEU A 86 8.27 -0.83 -13.16
C LEU A 86 7.50 -0.14 -12.02
N THR A 87 6.20 0.14 -12.21
CA THR A 87 5.38 0.77 -11.18
C THR A 87 4.93 -0.25 -10.15
N ILE A 88 5.34 -0.06 -8.90
CA ILE A 88 4.98 -0.94 -7.78
C ILE A 88 3.63 -0.50 -7.21
N LEU A 89 2.66 -1.40 -7.20
CA LEU A 89 1.40 -1.19 -6.48
C LEU A 89 1.59 -1.47 -5.00
N SER A 90 1.20 -0.53 -4.15
CA SER A 90 1.17 -0.69 -2.70
C SER A 90 0.11 0.22 -2.11
N SER A 91 -0.43 -0.18 -0.95
CA SER A 91 -1.36 0.67 -0.21
C SER A 91 -0.68 1.96 0.21
N THR A 92 -1.35 3.09 0.02
CA THR A 92 -0.82 4.42 0.35
C THR A 92 -1.54 5.02 1.55
N GLY A 93 -0.87 5.93 2.26
CA GLY A 93 -1.42 6.62 3.42
C GLY A 93 -2.78 7.29 3.17
N PRO A 94 -3.00 8.01 2.05
CA PRO A 94 -4.30 8.60 1.73
C PRO A 94 -5.42 7.56 1.58
N VAL A 95 -5.14 6.41 0.97
CA VAL A 95 -6.13 5.33 0.84
C VAL A 95 -6.47 4.75 2.21
N LEU A 96 -5.49 4.60 3.11
CA LEU A 96 -5.74 4.19 4.49
C LEU A 96 -6.67 5.17 5.22
N VAL A 97 -6.40 6.48 5.11
CA VAL A 97 -7.24 7.52 5.73
C VAL A 97 -8.65 7.48 5.17
N PHE A 98 -8.80 7.31 3.85
CA PHE A 98 -10.09 7.15 3.21
C PHE A 98 -10.86 5.94 3.75
N GLU A 99 -10.22 4.78 3.87
CA GLU A 99 -10.84 3.56 4.43
C GLU A 99 -11.28 3.76 5.90
N ARG A 100 -10.49 4.47 6.71
CA ARG A 100 -10.87 4.80 8.10
C ARG A 100 -12.11 5.68 8.17
N LEU A 101 -12.18 6.70 7.32
CA LEU A 101 -13.35 7.58 7.23
C LEU A 101 -14.58 6.80 6.74
N LEU A 102 -14.40 5.92 5.76
CA LEU A 102 -15.45 5.07 5.21
C LEU A 102 -16.00 4.11 6.28
N PHE A 103 -15.12 3.53 7.10
CA PHE A 103 -15.50 2.69 8.23
C PHE A 103 -16.25 3.48 9.32
N SER A 104 -15.74 4.65 9.72
CA SER A 104 -16.42 5.52 10.71
C SER A 104 -17.81 5.92 10.22
N PHE A 105 -17.92 6.34 8.95
CA PHE A 105 -19.19 6.69 8.33
C PHE A 105 -20.15 5.51 8.31
N SER A 106 -19.70 4.32 7.93
CA SER A 106 -20.53 3.11 7.94
C SER A 106 -21.10 2.83 9.34
N ARG A 107 -20.29 3.04 10.39
CA ARG A 107 -20.71 2.85 11.78
C ARG A 107 -21.72 3.90 12.24
N ASP A 108 -21.52 5.16 11.90
CA ASP A 108 -22.41 6.27 12.27
C ASP A 108 -23.81 6.12 11.64
N TYR A 109 -23.88 5.54 10.44
CA TYR A 109 -25.13 5.30 9.72
C TYR A 109 -25.66 3.87 9.86
N SER A 110 -25.05 3.02 10.70
CA SER A 110 -25.42 1.61 10.91
C SER A 110 -25.49 0.78 9.62
N LEU A 111 -24.63 1.08 8.64
CA LEU A 111 -24.53 0.37 7.37
C LEU A 111 -23.49 -0.76 7.49
N ASP A 112 -23.74 -1.87 6.80
CA ASP A 112 -22.78 -2.96 6.67
C ASP A 112 -21.57 -2.51 5.83
N TYR A 113 -20.37 -2.54 6.44
CA TYR A 113 -19.13 -2.02 5.83
C TYR A 113 -18.75 -2.75 4.53
N LEU A 114 -18.85 -4.09 4.48
CA LEU A 114 -18.48 -4.90 3.32
C LEU A 114 -19.28 -4.54 2.04
N PRO A 115 -20.63 -4.58 2.04
CA PRO A 115 -21.41 -4.23 0.86
C PRO A 115 -21.27 -2.74 0.50
N PHE A 116 -21.17 -1.85 1.49
CA PHE A 116 -20.94 -0.43 1.23
C PHE A 116 -19.62 -0.20 0.48
N ARG A 117 -18.55 -0.85 0.93
CA ARG A 117 -17.23 -0.78 0.28
C ARG A 117 -17.23 -1.37 -1.13
N LEU A 118 -17.94 -2.48 -1.34
CA LEU A 118 -18.10 -3.06 -2.67
C LEU A 118 -18.82 -2.09 -3.63
N TRP A 119 -19.89 -1.44 -3.17
CA TRP A 119 -20.60 -0.43 -3.96
C TRP A 119 -19.70 0.76 -4.33
N VAL A 120 -18.92 1.28 -3.37
CA VAL A 120 -17.94 2.34 -3.65
C VAL A 120 -16.91 1.88 -4.68
N GLY A 121 -16.41 0.63 -4.56
CA GLY A 121 -15.49 0.04 -5.52
C GLY A 121 -16.08 -0.06 -6.95
N ILE A 122 -17.35 -0.46 -7.08
CA ILE A 122 -18.05 -0.53 -8.38
C ILE A 122 -18.13 0.85 -9.03
N TRP A 123 -18.49 1.89 -8.26
CA TRP A 123 -18.57 3.25 -8.78
C TRP A 123 -17.19 3.79 -9.18
N VAL A 124 -16.15 3.54 -8.38
CA VAL A 124 -14.77 3.92 -8.72
C VAL A 124 -14.31 3.23 -10.02
N ALA A 125 -14.60 1.93 -10.19
CA ALA A 125 -14.29 1.21 -11.41
C ALA A 125 -15.06 1.77 -12.62
N THR A 126 -16.32 2.13 -12.43
CA THR A 126 -17.16 2.74 -13.48
C THR A 126 -16.59 4.10 -13.91
N PHE A 127 -16.24 4.97 -12.97
CA PHE A 127 -15.61 6.26 -13.28
C PHE A 127 -14.24 6.08 -13.95
N CYS A 128 -13.45 5.09 -13.53
CA CYS A 128 -12.19 4.76 -14.17
C CYS A 128 -12.40 4.35 -15.65
N LEU A 129 -13.37 3.49 -15.94
CA LEU A 129 -13.70 3.11 -17.31
C LEU A 129 -14.17 4.29 -18.17
N VAL A 130 -14.98 5.18 -17.61
CA VAL A 130 -15.40 6.42 -18.31
C VAL A 130 -14.18 7.29 -18.61
N LEU A 131 -13.27 7.50 -17.66
CA LEU A 131 -12.06 8.30 -17.87
C LEU A 131 -11.17 7.72 -18.97
N VAL A 132 -10.97 6.40 -18.98
CA VAL A 132 -10.24 5.70 -20.04
C VAL A 132 -10.94 5.87 -21.39
N ALA A 133 -12.27 5.73 -21.44
CA ALA A 133 -13.04 5.91 -22.66
C ALA A 133 -12.99 7.35 -23.20
N THR A 134 -12.92 8.35 -22.31
CA THR A 134 -12.78 9.78 -22.65
C THR A 134 -11.36 10.20 -23.01
N GLU A 135 -10.39 9.28 -23.03
CA GLU A 135 -8.97 9.59 -23.30
C GLU A 135 -8.41 10.67 -22.34
N ALA A 136 -8.74 10.55 -21.05
CA ALA A 136 -8.26 11.48 -20.00
C ALA A 136 -6.72 11.52 -19.87
N SER A 137 -6.01 10.60 -20.54
CA SER A 137 -4.55 10.63 -20.73
C SER A 137 -4.05 11.95 -21.35
N VAL A 138 -4.89 12.68 -22.09
CA VAL A 138 -4.57 14.03 -22.58
C VAL A 138 -4.44 15.04 -21.44
N LEU A 139 -5.19 14.87 -20.35
CA LEU A 139 -5.14 15.76 -19.18
C LEU A 139 -3.79 15.66 -18.46
N VAL A 140 -3.18 14.48 -18.46
CA VAL A 140 -1.87 14.23 -17.84
C VAL A 140 -0.78 15.07 -18.52
N ARG A 141 -0.94 15.45 -19.80
CA ARG A 141 0.01 16.32 -20.52
C ARG A 141 0.02 17.76 -20.01
N TYR A 142 -0.98 18.18 -19.23
CA TYR A 142 -1.00 19.51 -18.60
C TYR A 142 -0.19 19.56 -17.31
N PHE A 143 0.19 18.42 -16.73
CA PHE A 143 1.14 18.41 -15.62
C PHE A 143 2.51 18.83 -16.14
N THR A 144 3.00 19.95 -15.60
CA THR A 144 4.32 20.47 -15.93
C THR A 144 5.36 19.82 -15.04
N ARG A 145 6.62 19.82 -15.50
CA ARG A 145 7.76 19.32 -14.73
C ARG A 145 7.84 19.88 -13.30
N PHE A 146 7.47 21.15 -13.11
CA PHE A 146 7.43 21.77 -11.79
C PHE A 146 6.43 21.08 -10.85
N THR A 147 5.24 20.74 -11.35
CA THR A 147 4.23 20.03 -10.54
C THR A 147 4.64 18.59 -10.23
N GLU A 148 5.30 17.92 -11.16
CA GLU A 148 5.81 16.55 -10.96
C GLU A 148 6.94 16.51 -9.91
N GLU A 149 7.94 17.38 -10.05
CA GLU A 149 9.05 17.49 -9.10
C GLU A 149 8.55 17.92 -7.70
N GLY A 150 7.62 18.88 -7.64
CA GLY A 150 6.99 19.31 -6.38
C GLY A 150 6.19 18.21 -5.69
N PHE A 151 5.41 17.43 -6.45
CA PHE A 151 4.64 16.31 -5.91
C PHE A 151 5.55 15.18 -5.40
N CYS A 152 6.61 14.86 -6.14
CA CYS A 152 7.61 13.88 -5.73
C CYS A 152 8.33 14.30 -4.44
N ALA A 153 8.71 15.57 -4.33
CA ALA A 153 9.32 16.12 -3.11
C ALA A 153 8.37 16.04 -1.91
N LEU A 154 7.08 16.34 -2.10
CA LEU A 154 6.07 16.26 -1.05
C LEU A 154 5.85 14.83 -0.56
N ILE A 155 5.73 13.85 -1.46
CA ILE A 155 5.60 12.44 -1.07
C ILE A 155 6.84 11.97 -0.30
N SER A 156 8.03 12.35 -0.78
CA SER A 156 9.29 11.99 -0.13
C SER A 156 9.36 12.54 1.30
N LEU A 157 8.95 13.80 1.50
CA LEU A 157 8.86 14.41 2.82
C LEU A 157 7.88 13.66 3.73
N ILE A 158 6.69 13.29 3.22
CA ILE A 158 5.69 12.54 3.98
C ILE A 158 6.24 11.18 4.42
N PHE A 159 6.93 10.44 3.54
CA PHE A 159 7.53 9.16 3.91
C PHE A 159 8.62 9.31 4.98
N ILE A 160 9.46 10.34 4.89
CA ILE A 160 10.47 10.62 5.92
C ILE A 160 9.78 10.93 7.27
N TYR A 161 8.74 11.77 7.25
CA TYR A 161 7.98 12.12 8.45
C TYR A 161 7.32 10.88 9.08
N ASP A 162 6.67 10.04 8.28
CA ASP A 162 6.04 8.80 8.74
C ASP A 162 7.07 7.82 9.33
N ALA A 163 8.25 7.68 8.70
CA ALA A 163 9.33 6.85 9.21
C ALA A 163 9.84 7.32 10.59
N VAL A 164 10.06 8.64 10.74
CA VAL A 164 10.47 9.23 12.03
C VAL A 164 9.37 9.06 13.08
N GLY A 165 8.10 9.28 12.71
CA GLY A 165 6.95 9.08 13.59
C GLY A 165 6.87 7.66 14.16
N LYS A 166 7.03 6.65 13.29
CA LYS A 166 7.07 5.23 13.68
C LYS A 166 8.24 4.88 14.60
N MET A 167 9.42 5.47 14.36
CA MET A 167 10.60 5.28 15.22
C MET A 167 10.38 5.88 16.63
N LEU A 168 9.76 7.06 16.69
CA LEU A 168 9.43 7.73 17.95
C LEU A 168 8.33 6.98 18.72
N SER A 169 7.30 6.46 18.05
CA SER A 169 6.28 5.64 18.71
C SER A 169 6.88 4.36 19.31
N LEU A 170 7.82 3.72 18.61
CA LEU A 170 8.52 2.54 19.12
C LEU A 170 9.36 2.87 20.36
N THR A 171 10.02 4.02 20.36
CA THR A 171 10.84 4.50 21.49
C THR A 171 9.98 4.80 22.73
N ARG A 172 8.74 5.26 22.55
CA ARG A 172 7.78 5.44 23.66
C ARG A 172 7.21 4.12 24.15
N ALA A 173 6.94 3.17 23.25
CA ALA A 173 6.43 1.85 23.62
C ALA A 173 7.46 1.01 24.37
N TYR A 174 8.74 1.10 23.99
CA TYR A 174 9.87 0.44 24.63
C TYR A 174 10.87 1.46 25.16
N PRO A 175 10.62 2.06 26.35
CA PRO A 175 11.52 3.04 26.93
C PRO A 175 12.88 2.39 27.20
N ILE A 176 13.95 3.09 26.79
CA ILE A 176 15.33 2.66 27.05
C ILE A 176 15.55 2.59 28.55
N GLN A 177 15.58 1.38 29.09
CA GLN A 177 15.87 1.17 30.50
C GLN A 177 17.33 1.49 30.77
N ARG A 178 17.55 2.50 31.61
CA ARG A 178 18.89 2.82 32.12
C ARG A 178 19.29 1.74 33.13
N PRO A 179 20.57 1.33 33.18
CA PRO A 179 21.06 0.39 34.18
C PRO A 179 20.81 0.98 35.58
N GLY A 180 19.89 0.36 36.33
CA GLY A 180 19.45 0.83 37.65
C GLY A 180 17.94 1.10 37.82
N SER A 181 17.08 0.78 36.86
CA SER A 181 15.62 0.93 37.00
C SER A 181 14.94 -0.35 37.52
N PRO A 182 14.14 -0.30 38.62
CA PRO A 182 13.50 -1.48 39.21
C PRO A 182 12.14 -1.71 38.51
N ALA A 183 12.16 -2.18 37.26
CA ALA A 183 10.91 -2.35 36.49
C ALA A 183 10.55 -3.81 36.18
N TYR A 184 11.44 -4.76 36.49
CA TYR A 184 11.11 -6.17 36.51
C TYR A 184 11.37 -6.68 37.92
N GLY A 185 10.32 -6.83 38.72
CA GLY A 185 10.40 -7.56 39.96
C GLY A 185 10.66 -9.03 39.67
N CYS A 186 11.93 -9.45 39.59
CA CYS A 186 12.28 -10.83 39.87
C CYS A 186 12.14 -11.04 41.38
N PHE A 187 10.90 -11.15 41.86
CA PHE A 187 10.64 -11.72 43.19
C PHE A 187 10.92 -13.23 43.10
N CYS A 188 12.15 -13.62 43.44
CA CYS A 188 12.42 -14.99 43.87
C CYS A 188 11.81 -15.16 45.27
N GLN A 189 10.54 -15.55 45.34
CA GLN A 189 9.93 -15.99 46.59
C GLN A 189 10.36 -17.44 46.83
N TYR A 190 11.38 -17.64 47.65
CA TYR A 190 11.66 -18.96 48.21
C TYR A 190 10.48 -19.32 49.13
N PRO A 191 9.91 -20.53 49.05
CA PRO A 191 8.86 -20.93 49.97
C PRO A 191 9.47 -21.02 51.36
N ASP A 192 9.00 -20.20 52.30
CA ASP A 192 9.32 -20.36 53.71
C ASP A 192 8.91 -21.78 54.15
N PRO A 193 9.82 -22.58 54.72
CA PRO A 193 9.43 -23.74 55.49
C PRO A 193 8.90 -23.25 56.83
N GLY A 194 7.68 -22.67 56.85
CA GLY A 194 6.88 -22.68 58.07
C GLY A 194 6.59 -24.13 58.42
N GLY A 195 6.66 -24.57 59.67
CA GLY A 195 6.88 -23.89 60.93
C GLY A 195 6.72 -24.97 62.00
N GLY A 196 7.54 -24.91 63.03
CA GLY A 196 7.24 -25.54 64.32
C GLY A 196 6.43 -24.57 65.17
#